data_AF-A0A954PZ29-F1
#
_entry.id   AF-A0A954PZ29-F1
#
_cell.length_a   1.000
_cell.length_b   1.000
_cell.length_c   1.000
_cell.angle_alpha   90.00
_cell.angle_beta   90.00
_cell.angle_gamma   90.00
#
_symmetry.space_group_name_H-M   'P 1'
#
loop_
_entity.id
_entity.type
_entity.pdbx_description
1 polymer ?
#
loop_
_entity_poly.entity_id
_entity_poly.type
_entity_poly.pdbx_seq_one_letter_code
_entity_poly.pdbx_strand_id
1 'polypeptide(L)'
;MFKYLYGAIIGGGVLGAGICEEIGWRGFALPQLQRKFTAFTSSVVIGIAWGLWHWPNYLITAHPHPYAALGLSIPAGIVAACIYTWAFNSTGGSLFTVVVLHGTTVTRAVGSSSNDSMFPIIAAAVSILIVVVIIWRYGPGNMSPCEKVVVEPRGANGFQLGSPTTRL
;
A
#
# COMPACT_ATOMS: atom_id res chain seq x y z
N MET A 1 10.20 5.35 -26.17
CA MET A 1 9.88 6.08 -24.92
C MET A 1 8.36 6.14 -24.65
N PHE A 2 7.52 6.66 -25.56
CA PHE A 2 6.06 6.75 -25.36
C PHE A 2 5.30 5.42 -25.20
N LYS A 3 5.69 4.34 -25.90
CA LYS A 3 5.03 3.02 -25.79
C LYS A 3 5.24 2.35 -24.42
N TYR A 4 6.41 2.54 -23.81
CA TYR A 4 6.72 2.02 -22.46
C TYR A 4 5.99 2.81 -21.38
N LEU A 5 5.85 4.12 -21.57
CA LEU A 5 5.06 4.99 -20.68
C LEU A 5 3.57 4.60 -20.70
N TYR A 6 3.01 4.28 -21.88
CA TYR A 6 1.62 3.84 -22.02
C TYR A 6 1.37 2.46 -21.39
N GLY A 7 2.27 1.49 -21.58
CA GLY A 7 2.19 0.18 -20.95
C GLY A 7 2.37 0.23 -19.42
N ALA A 8 3.28 1.08 -18.93
CA ALA A 8 3.51 1.30 -17.51
C ALA A 8 2.34 2.04 -16.82
N ILE A 9 1.62 2.91 -17.52
CA ILE A 9 0.47 3.64 -16.93
C ILE A 9 -0.83 2.83 -17.03
N ILE A 10 -1.07 2.11 -18.15
CA ILE A 10 -2.39 1.50 -18.45
C ILE A 10 -2.40 -0.03 -18.30
N GLY A 11 -1.32 -0.73 -18.64
CA GLY A 11 -1.30 -2.20 -18.70
C GLY A 11 -0.99 -2.91 -17.38
N GLY A 12 -0.13 -2.30 -16.53
CA GLY A 12 0.33 -2.92 -15.27
C GLY A 12 0.76 -1.97 -14.15
N GLY A 13 0.68 -0.63 -14.33
CA GLY A 13 0.98 0.33 -13.26
C GLY A 13 -0.24 1.14 -12.82
N VAL A 14 -0.14 2.47 -12.83
CA VAL A 14 -1.05 3.41 -12.12
C VAL A 14 -2.54 3.08 -12.32
N LEU A 15 -2.99 2.84 -13.55
CA LEU A 15 -4.42 2.70 -13.88
C LEU A 15 -4.94 1.25 -13.89
N GLY A 16 -4.06 0.25 -14.02
CA GLY A 16 -4.45 -1.16 -14.12
C GLY A 16 -4.41 -1.89 -12.78
N ALA A 17 -3.19 -2.12 -12.26
CA ALA A 17 -2.97 -2.83 -11.01
C ALA A 17 -3.21 -1.91 -9.79
N GLY A 18 -2.65 -0.70 -9.81
CA GLY A 18 -2.72 0.25 -8.69
C GLY A 18 -4.15 0.63 -8.29
N ILE A 19 -5.00 1.04 -9.24
CA ILE A 19 -6.41 1.38 -8.93
C ILE A 19 -7.16 0.20 -8.36
N CYS A 20 -7.15 -0.95 -9.05
CA CYS A 20 -7.95 -2.11 -8.65
C CYS A 20 -7.52 -2.66 -7.29
N GLU A 21 -6.21 -2.76 -7.06
CA GLU A 21 -5.67 -3.24 -5.79
C GLU A 21 -5.96 -2.28 -4.64
N GLU A 22 -5.77 -0.97 -4.83
CA GLU A 22 -6.01 0.00 -3.75
C GLU A 22 -7.49 0.13 -3.39
N ILE A 23 -8.43 -0.05 -4.34
CA ILE A 23 -9.85 -0.12 -4.04
C ILE A 23 -10.14 -1.29 -3.09
N GLY A 24 -9.59 -2.48 -3.35
CA GLY A 24 -9.77 -3.64 -2.49
C GLY A 24 -9.09 -3.50 -1.13
N TRP A 25 -7.81 -3.14 -1.12
CA TRP A 25 -7.01 -3.10 0.11
C TRP A 25 -7.34 -1.90 0.99
N ARG A 26 -7.38 -0.69 0.43
CA ARG A 26 -7.56 0.56 1.21
C ARG A 26 -9.00 1.04 1.17
N GLY A 27 -9.72 0.80 0.08
CA GLY A 27 -11.13 1.17 -0.05
C GLY A 27 -12.08 0.25 0.71
N PHE A 28 -11.72 -1.03 0.88
CA PHE A 28 -12.59 -2.03 1.51
C PHE A 28 -11.97 -2.70 2.74
N ALA A 29 -10.81 -3.34 2.63
CA ALA A 29 -10.27 -4.16 3.71
C ALA A 29 -9.73 -3.34 4.90
N LEU A 30 -8.95 -2.28 4.63
CA LEU A 30 -8.30 -1.47 5.66
C LEU A 30 -9.31 -0.85 6.65
N PRO A 31 -10.38 -0.16 6.21
CA PRO A 31 -11.32 0.46 7.14
C PRO A 31 -12.03 -0.57 8.04
N GLN A 32 -12.26 -1.79 7.56
CA GLN A 32 -12.87 -2.86 8.35
C GLN A 32 -11.90 -3.41 9.40
N LEU A 33 -10.62 -3.60 9.04
CA LEU A 33 -9.58 -4.05 9.96
C LEU A 33 -9.31 -3.00 11.04
N GLN A 34 -9.25 -1.72 10.66
CA GLN A 34 -9.00 -0.61 11.60
C GLN A 34 -10.10 -0.44 12.65
N ARG A 35 -11.31 -1.01 12.45
CA ARG A 35 -12.35 -1.05 13.49
C ARG A 35 -11.96 -1.92 14.68
N LYS A 36 -11.28 -3.04 14.42
CA LYS A 36 -10.95 -4.06 15.42
C LYS A 36 -9.50 -3.94 15.90
N PHE A 37 -8.63 -3.40 15.06
CA PHE A 37 -7.20 -3.38 15.28
C PHE A 37 -6.62 -1.97 15.18
N THR A 38 -5.35 -1.83 15.55
CA THR A 38 -4.57 -0.60 15.31
C THR A 38 -4.29 -0.44 13.81
N ALA A 39 -3.96 0.77 13.37
CA ALA A 39 -3.52 1.04 12.00
C ALA A 39 -2.29 0.18 11.62
N PHE A 40 -1.35 0.00 12.56
CA PHE A 40 -0.19 -0.86 12.35
C PHE A 40 -0.56 -2.33 12.15
N THR A 41 -1.34 -2.91 13.06
CA THR A 41 -1.77 -4.31 12.95
C THR A 41 -2.59 -4.54 11.67
N SER A 42 -3.48 -3.59 11.32
CA SER A 42 -4.25 -3.65 10.07
C SER A 42 -3.34 -3.63 8.84
N SER A 43 -2.30 -2.79 8.87
CA SER A 43 -1.30 -2.70 7.79
C SER A 43 -0.47 -3.97 7.66
N VAL A 44 -0.08 -4.59 8.77
CA VAL A 44 0.66 -5.87 8.75
C VAL A 44 -0.19 -6.98 8.13
N VAL A 45 -1.46 -7.11 8.53
CA VAL A 45 -2.38 -8.11 7.97
C VAL A 45 -2.55 -7.90 6.47
N ILE A 46 -2.80 -6.66 6.03
CA ILE A 46 -2.90 -6.33 4.60
C ILE A 46 -1.59 -6.63 3.89
N GLY A 47 -0.45 -6.24 4.45
CA GLY A 47 0.85 -6.44 3.84
C GLY A 47 1.20 -7.91 3.62
N ILE A 48 0.85 -8.79 4.57
CA ILE A 48 1.00 -10.25 4.41
C ILE A 48 0.08 -10.75 3.31
N ALA A 49 -1.21 -10.43 3.36
CA ALA A 49 -2.19 -10.87 2.36
C ALA A 49 -1.80 -10.38 0.96
N TRP A 50 -1.32 -9.14 0.86
CA TRP A 50 -0.88 -8.52 -0.37
C TRP A 50 0.43 -9.13 -0.90
N GLY A 51 1.40 -9.42 -0.03
CA GLY A 51 2.61 -10.16 -0.44
C GLY A 51 2.30 -11.55 -0.97
N LEU A 52 1.34 -12.26 -0.34
CA LEU A 52 0.85 -13.57 -0.81
C LEU A 52 0.06 -13.49 -2.12
N TRP A 53 -0.67 -12.39 -2.36
CA TRP A 53 -1.41 -12.15 -3.60
C TRP A 53 -0.53 -12.20 -4.86
N HIS A 54 0.77 -11.94 -4.73
CA HIS A 54 1.73 -12.00 -5.84
C HIS A 54 2.20 -13.43 -6.18
N TRP A 55 1.90 -14.42 -5.34
CA TRP A 55 2.35 -15.79 -5.52
C TRP A 55 1.97 -16.41 -6.87
N PRO A 56 0.70 -16.33 -7.35
CA PRO A 56 0.33 -16.90 -8.64
C PRO A 56 1.12 -16.29 -9.80
N ASN A 57 1.43 -14.99 -9.73
CA ASN A 57 2.21 -14.31 -10.74
C ASN A 57 3.62 -14.92 -10.87
N TYR A 58 4.30 -15.18 -9.75
CA TYR A 58 5.65 -15.80 -9.78
C TYR A 58 5.67 -17.18 -10.43
N LEU A 59 4.58 -17.93 -10.31
CA LEU A 59 4.45 -19.25 -10.93
C LEU A 59 4.13 -19.14 -12.43
N ILE A 60 3.17 -18.28 -12.80
CA ILE A 60 2.69 -18.16 -14.19
C ILE A 60 3.74 -17.50 -15.09
N THR A 61 4.52 -16.55 -14.57
CA THR A 61 5.59 -15.90 -15.35
C THR A 61 6.91 -16.67 -15.32
N ALA A 62 6.94 -17.88 -14.78
CA ALA A 62 8.14 -18.71 -14.62
C ALA A 62 9.32 -17.94 -13.99
N HIS A 63 9.07 -17.25 -12.87
CA HIS A 63 10.11 -16.48 -12.18
C HIS A 63 11.28 -17.42 -11.80
N PRO A 64 12.56 -17.03 -12.00
CA PRO A 64 13.70 -17.93 -11.77
C PRO A 64 13.79 -18.49 -10.34
N HIS A 65 13.32 -17.71 -9.37
CA HIS A 65 13.31 -18.07 -7.95
C HIS A 65 11.97 -17.69 -7.30
N PRO A 66 10.89 -18.47 -7.49
CA PRO A 66 9.54 -18.06 -7.08
C PRO A 66 9.39 -18.02 -5.56
N TYR A 67 9.95 -18.99 -4.84
CA TYR A 67 9.92 -19.03 -3.37
C TYR A 67 10.69 -17.87 -2.73
N ALA A 68 11.87 -17.53 -3.26
CA ALA A 68 12.66 -16.40 -2.79
C ALA A 68 11.93 -15.07 -3.08
N ALA A 69 11.32 -14.93 -4.26
CA ALA A 69 10.51 -13.78 -4.60
C ALA A 69 9.34 -13.61 -3.62
N LEU A 70 8.63 -14.69 -3.28
CA LEU A 70 7.58 -14.65 -2.25
C LEU A 70 8.11 -14.23 -0.88
N GLY A 71 9.24 -14.82 -0.46
CA GLY A 71 9.88 -14.50 0.81
C GLY A 71 10.22 -13.02 0.95
N LEU A 72 10.55 -12.34 -0.16
CA LEU A 72 10.80 -10.90 -0.20
C LEU A 72 9.52 -10.07 -0.39
N SER A 73 8.49 -10.63 -1.02
CA SER A 73 7.22 -9.92 -1.28
C SER A 73 6.43 -9.63 -0.02
N ILE A 74 6.45 -10.54 0.96
CA ILE A 74 5.75 -10.36 2.23
C ILE A 74 6.32 -9.16 3.03
N PRO A 75 7.63 -9.10 3.36
CA PRO A 75 8.17 -7.97 4.09
C PRO A 75 8.07 -6.66 3.29
N ALA A 76 8.27 -6.69 1.97
CA ALA A 76 8.06 -5.51 1.13
C ALA A 76 6.59 -5.03 1.16
N GLY A 77 5.64 -5.97 1.08
CA GLY A 77 4.20 -5.71 1.17
C GLY A 77 3.80 -5.09 2.51
N ILE A 78 4.39 -5.55 3.62
CA ILE A 78 4.16 -4.96 4.96
C ILE A 78 4.67 -3.52 5.03
N VAL A 79 5.89 -3.26 4.57
CA VAL A 79 6.47 -1.90 4.58
C VAL A 79 5.64 -0.95 3.73
N ALA A 80 5.29 -1.37 2.51
CA ALA A 80 4.44 -0.58 1.62
C ALA A 80 3.03 -0.39 2.18
N ALA A 81 2.44 -1.41 2.80
CA ALA A 81 1.14 -1.31 3.45
C ALA A 81 1.13 -0.26 4.57
N CYS A 82 2.16 -0.23 5.42
CA CYS A 82 2.32 0.78 6.44
C CYS A 82 2.36 2.22 5.87
N ILE A 83 3.14 2.44 4.81
CA ILE A 83 3.25 3.76 4.17
C ILE A 83 1.92 4.17 3.53
N TYR A 84 1.24 3.24 2.85
CA TYR A 84 -0.02 3.53 2.18
C TYR A 84 -1.16 3.77 3.18
N THR A 85 -1.19 3.03 4.30
CA THR A 85 -2.12 3.29 5.41
C THR A 85 -1.86 4.66 6.03
N TRP A 86 -0.60 5.05 6.25
CA TRP A 86 -0.27 6.40 6.73
C TRP A 86 -0.81 7.46 5.77
N ALA A 87 -0.56 7.33 4.46
CA ALA A 87 -1.03 8.28 3.46
C ALA A 87 -2.57 8.34 3.39
N PHE A 88 -3.23 7.18 3.43
CA PHE A 88 -4.69 7.06 3.43
C PHE A 88 -5.31 7.74 4.65
N ASN A 89 -4.84 7.41 5.86
CA ASN A 89 -5.36 8.00 7.09
C ASN A 89 -5.04 9.50 7.17
N SER A 90 -3.83 9.92 6.78
CA SER A 90 -3.43 11.35 6.78
C SER A 90 -4.25 12.23 5.83
N THR A 91 -4.92 11.62 4.84
CA THR A 91 -5.74 12.32 3.85
C THR A 91 -7.23 12.12 4.06
N GLY A 92 -7.64 11.58 5.22
CA GLY A 92 -9.05 11.31 5.52
C GLY A 92 -9.69 10.25 4.63
N GLY A 93 -8.88 9.33 4.06
CA GLY A 93 -9.36 8.23 3.22
C GLY A 93 -9.28 8.47 1.71
N SER A 94 -8.38 9.35 1.24
CA SER A 94 -8.21 9.60 -0.19
C SER A 94 -7.58 8.40 -0.90
N LEU A 95 -8.41 7.64 -1.64
CA LEU A 95 -7.93 6.58 -2.52
C LEU A 95 -7.04 7.10 -3.64
N PHE A 96 -7.34 8.29 -4.17
CA PHE A 96 -6.54 8.90 -5.23
C PHE A 96 -5.08 9.07 -4.80
N THR A 97 -4.85 9.56 -3.57
CA THR A 97 -3.49 9.74 -3.02
C THR A 97 -2.72 8.41 -3.01
N VAL A 98 -3.37 7.34 -2.55
CA VAL A 98 -2.73 6.03 -2.45
C VAL A 98 -2.49 5.41 -3.83
N VAL A 99 -3.43 5.55 -4.76
CA VAL A 99 -3.29 5.08 -6.14
C VAL A 99 -2.11 5.76 -6.83
N VAL A 100 -1.96 7.08 -6.67
CA VAL A 100 -0.81 7.81 -7.23
C VAL A 100 0.49 7.31 -6.60
N LEU A 101 0.52 7.17 -5.27
CA LEU A 101 1.70 6.66 -4.55
C LEU A 101 2.09 5.25 -5.00
N HIS A 102 1.13 4.33 -5.12
CA HIS A 102 1.33 2.98 -5.62
C HIS A 102 1.79 2.99 -7.09
N GLY A 103 1.17 3.82 -7.92
CA GLY A 103 1.59 3.99 -9.31
C GLY A 103 3.06 4.43 -9.45
N THR A 104 3.56 5.31 -8.56
CA THR A 104 4.97 5.73 -8.59
C THR A 104 5.94 4.63 -8.20
N THR A 105 5.58 3.72 -7.29
CA THR A 105 6.45 2.60 -6.89
C THR A 105 6.54 1.54 -8.00
N VAL A 106 5.42 1.25 -8.68
CA VAL A 106 5.37 0.30 -9.80
C VAL A 106 6.07 0.85 -11.05
N THR A 107 5.85 2.12 -11.39
CA THR A 107 6.48 2.75 -12.58
C THR A 107 8.00 2.75 -12.47
N ARG A 108 8.55 2.84 -11.26
CA ARG A 108 10.01 2.75 -11.03
C ARG A 108 10.55 1.32 -11.16
N ALA A 109 9.77 0.30 -10.77
CA ALA A 109 10.15 -1.10 -10.98
C ALA A 109 10.18 -1.49 -12.48
N VAL A 110 9.28 -0.90 -13.29
CA VAL A 110 9.22 -1.14 -14.74
C VAL A 110 10.19 -0.26 -15.53
N GLY A 111 10.54 0.93 -15.02
CA GLY A 111 11.43 1.89 -15.69
C GLY A 111 12.92 1.75 -15.38
N SER A 112 13.33 0.94 -14.40
CA SER A 112 14.74 0.74 -14.08
C SER A 112 15.39 -0.30 -15.00
N SER A 113 16.09 0.18 -16.04
CA SER A 113 17.07 -0.60 -16.80
C SER A 113 18.48 -0.51 -16.19
N SER A 114 18.61 -0.19 -14.90
CA SER A 114 19.91 0.09 -14.29
C SER A 114 20.51 -1.16 -13.66
N ASN A 115 21.73 -1.50 -14.07
CA ASN A 115 22.68 -2.41 -13.42
C ASN A 115 23.07 -1.97 -11.98
N ASP A 116 22.28 -1.13 -11.32
CA ASP A 116 22.50 -0.61 -9.96
C ASP A 116 21.91 -1.57 -8.93
N SER A 117 22.68 -2.59 -8.59
CA SER A 117 22.37 -3.54 -7.52
C SER A 117 22.12 -2.89 -6.15
N MET A 118 22.60 -1.66 -5.95
CA MET A 118 22.46 -0.90 -4.69
C MET A 118 21.11 -0.20 -4.53
N PHE A 119 20.47 0.22 -5.63
CA PHE A 119 19.22 1.01 -5.56
C PHE A 119 18.08 0.34 -4.78
N PRO A 120 17.69 -0.93 -5.06
CA PRO A 120 16.58 -1.57 -4.34
C PRO A 120 16.86 -1.73 -2.84
N ILE A 121 18.13 -1.92 -2.47
CA ILE A 121 18.56 -2.02 -1.06
C ILE A 121 18.37 -0.67 -0.36
N ILE A 122 18.83 0.42 -0.99
CA ILE A 122 18.67 1.78 -0.46
C ILE A 122 17.19 2.13 -0.35
N ALA A 123 16.38 1.85 -1.38
CA ALA A 123 14.95 2.11 -1.39
C ALA A 123 14.21 1.35 -0.27
N ALA A 124 14.56 0.08 -0.04
CA ALA A 124 14.03 -0.70 1.07
C ALA A 124 14.42 -0.10 2.43
N ALA A 125 15.69 0.24 2.63
CA ALA A 125 16.18 0.85 3.86
C ALA A 125 15.48 2.19 4.17
N VAL A 126 15.32 3.05 3.17
CA VAL A 126 14.60 4.32 3.30
C VAL A 126 13.13 4.08 3.64
N SER A 127 12.48 3.12 2.99
CA SER A 127 11.07 2.81 3.26
C SER A 127 10.85 2.28 4.67
N ILE A 128 11.77 1.43 5.16
CA ILE A 128 11.76 0.95 6.55
C ILE A 128 11.96 2.11 7.51
N LEU A 129 12.92 3.00 7.25
CA LEU A 129 13.15 4.19 8.07
C LEU A 129 11.90 5.08 8.13
N ILE A 130 11.21 5.29 7.01
CA ILE A 130 9.94 6.04 6.97
C ILE A 130 8.90 5.38 7.88
N VAL A 131 8.73 4.06 7.82
CA VAL A 131 7.79 3.33 8.68
C VAL A 131 8.16 3.48 10.16
N VAL A 132 9.45 3.37 10.50
CA VAL A 132 9.94 3.58 11.87
C VAL A 132 9.62 5.00 12.36
N VAL A 133 9.86 6.01 11.53
CA VAL A 133 9.56 7.41 11.86
C VAL A 133 8.06 7.63 12.03
N ILE A 134 7.22 7.04 11.16
CA ILE A 134 5.75 7.13 11.28
C ILE A 134 5.29 6.53 12.61
N ILE A 135 5.77 5.33 12.96
CA ILE A 135 5.39 4.65 14.20
C ILE A 135 5.89 5.44 15.42
N TRP A 136 7.13 5.93 15.38
CA TRP A 136 7.70 6.75 16.45
C TRP A 136 6.91 8.06 16.66
N ARG A 137 6.50 8.72 15.57
CA ARG A 137 5.84 10.03 15.63
C ARG A 137 4.36 9.98 15.96
N TYR A 138 3.63 8.96 15.49
CA TYR A 138 2.17 8.89 15.57
C TYR A 138 1.65 7.69 16.37
N GLY A 139 2.54 6.79 16.80
CA GLY A 139 2.19 5.55 17.45
C GLY A 139 1.56 4.51 16.50
N PRO A 140 1.47 3.25 16.93
CA PRO A 140 0.90 2.17 16.12
C PRO A 140 -0.63 2.29 15.95
N GLY A 141 -1.30 3.03 16.84
CA GLY A 141 -2.76 3.16 16.90
C GLY A 141 -3.36 3.77 15.63
N ASN A 142 -2.92 4.98 15.26
CA ASN A 142 -3.43 5.72 14.10
C ASN A 142 -2.44 5.77 12.94
N MET A 143 -1.12 5.67 13.23
CA MET A 143 -0.04 5.84 12.25
C MET A 143 -0.20 7.09 11.38
N SER A 144 -0.86 8.15 11.86
CA SER A 144 -1.09 9.38 11.10
C SER A 144 -1.47 10.53 12.03
N PRO A 145 -1.38 11.79 11.59
CA PRO A 145 -1.89 12.95 12.34
C PRO A 145 -3.41 12.90 12.57
N CYS A 146 -4.14 12.23 11.68
CA CYS A 146 -5.59 12.09 11.72
C CYS A 146 -6.00 10.76 12.39
N GLU A 147 -7.25 10.69 12.83
CA GLU A 147 -7.82 9.42 13.27
C GLU A 147 -7.86 8.42 12.10
N LYS A 148 -7.64 7.15 12.43
CA LYS A 148 -7.71 6.07 11.45
C LYS A 148 -9.11 6.00 10.81
N VAL A 149 -9.16 5.85 9.51
CA VAL A 149 -10.42 5.75 8.76
C VAL A 149 -11.09 4.40 9.05
N VAL A 150 -12.34 4.43 9.51
CA VAL A 150 -13.13 3.23 9.81
C VAL A 150 -14.47 3.29 9.08
N VAL A 151 -15.05 2.12 8.81
CA VAL A 151 -16.44 2.03 8.31
C VAL A 151 -17.38 1.99 9.52
N GLU A 152 -18.29 2.95 9.59
CA GLU A 152 -19.36 2.93 10.59
C GLU A 152 -20.35 1.79 10.30
N PRO A 153 -20.94 1.15 11.33
CA PRO A 153 -22.06 0.25 11.14
C PRO A 153 -23.17 0.98 10.38
N ARG A 154 -23.82 0.29 9.44
CA ARG A 154 -24.92 0.83 8.65
C ARG A 154 -26.06 1.27 9.59
N GLY A 155 -26.07 2.54 10.01
CA GLY A 155 -27.29 3.21 10.41
C GLY A 155 -28.22 3.27 9.20
N ALA A 156 -29.53 3.39 9.41
CA ALA A 156 -30.58 3.26 8.39
C ALA A 156 -30.47 4.16 7.12
N ASN A 157 -29.43 5.01 7.00
CA ASN A 157 -29.35 6.10 6.03
C ASN A 157 -28.15 6.03 5.05
N GLY A 158 -27.67 4.84 4.70
CA GLY A 158 -26.71 4.66 3.59
C GLY A 158 -25.22 4.79 3.97
N PHE A 159 -24.34 4.45 3.01
CA PHE A 159 -22.89 4.37 3.18
C PHE A 159 -22.30 5.76 3.43
N GLN A 160 -21.79 6.01 4.64
CA GLN A 160 -20.99 7.20 4.95
C GLN A 160 -19.59 6.77 5.39
N LEU A 161 -18.58 7.24 4.67
CA LEU A 161 -17.21 7.26 5.17
C LEU A 161 -17.19 8.26 6.34
N GLY A 162 -16.82 7.79 7.54
CA GLY A 162 -16.73 8.67 8.71
C GLY A 162 -15.72 9.79 8.43
N SER A 163 -16.16 11.04 8.46
CA SER A 163 -15.26 12.19 8.32
C SER A 163 -14.36 12.29 9.55
N PRO A 164 -13.03 12.49 9.41
CA PRO A 164 -12.16 12.70 10.55
C PRO A 164 -12.58 13.98 11.29
N THR A 165 -12.94 13.86 12.57
CA THR A 165 -13.09 15.01 13.45
C THR A 165 -11.71 15.63 13.70
N THR A 166 -11.39 16.70 12.99
CA THR A 166 -10.20 17.52 13.25
C THR A 166 -10.36 18.17 14.62
N ARG A 167 -9.60 17.74 15.63
CA ARG A 167 -9.40 18.55 16.83
C ARG A 167 -8.21 19.47 16.59
N LEU A 168 -8.49 20.77 16.52
CA LEU A 168 -7.50 21.85 16.69
C LEU A 168 -7.00 21.88 18.13
#